data_AF-A0A963AHI2-F1
#
_entry.id   AF-A0A963AHI2-F1
#
_cell.length_a   1.000
_cell.length_b   1.000
_cell.length_c   1.000
_cell.angle_alpha   90.00
_cell.angle_beta   90.00
_cell.angle_gamma   90.00
#
_symmetry.space_group_name_H-M   'P 1'
#
loop_
_entity.id
_entity.type
_entity.pdbx_description
1 polymer ?
#
loop_
_entity_poly.entity_id
_entity_poly.type
_entity_poly.pdbx_seq_one_letter_code
_entity_poly.pdbx_strand_id
1 'polypeptide(L)' 'MQPLLPAFEQISQHVRIAIEEDIGSGDLTAALISEDSQSSVQVICREHAVICGISWFNEVFRQLGGLDVIDWSVVDG' A
#
# COMPACT_ATOMS: atom_id res chain seq x y z
N MET A 1 0.21 5.16 24.88
CA MET A 1 0.44 3.71 24.68
C MET A 1 0.24 3.47 23.19
N GLN A 2 1.27 3.11 22.44
CA GLN A 2 1.08 2.77 21.03
C GLN A 2 0.16 1.55 20.95
N PRO A 3 -0.92 1.58 20.14
CA PRO A 3 -1.76 0.41 19.96
C PRO A 3 -0.91 -0.73 19.41
N LEU A 4 -1.11 -1.92 19.96
CA LEU A 4 -0.39 -3.10 19.51
C LEU A 4 -0.88 -3.44 18.10
N LEU A 5 0.04 -3.44 17.12
CA LEU A 5 -0.29 -3.91 15.79
C LEU A 5 -0.68 -5.40 15.84
N PRO A 6 -1.58 -5.86 14.95
CA PRO A 6 -1.77 -7.28 14.73
C PRO A 6 -0.47 -7.98 14.35
N ALA A 7 -0.45 -9.30 14.46
CA ALA A 7 0.69 -10.06 13.97
C ALA A 7 0.93 -9.76 12.48
N PHE A 8 2.19 -9.64 12.07
CA PHE A 8 2.55 -9.35 10.69
C PHE A 8 1.90 -10.32 9.69
N GLU A 9 1.77 -11.60 10.07
CA GLU A 9 1.08 -12.62 9.26
C GLU A 9 -0.37 -12.24 8.95
N GLN A 10 -1.10 -11.68 9.92
CA GLN A 10 -2.47 -11.23 9.73
C GLN A 10 -2.53 -10.03 8.78
N ILE A 11 -1.60 -9.09 8.91
CA ILE A 11 -1.48 -7.93 8.00
C ILE A 11 -1.23 -8.43 6.57
N SER A 12 -0.25 -9.31 6.40
CA SER A 12 0.12 -9.89 5.12
C SER A 12 -1.04 -10.67 4.49
N GLN A 13 -1.79 -11.43 5.28
CA GLN A 13 -2.99 -12.13 4.82
C GLN A 13 -4.10 -11.17 4.39
N HIS A 14 -4.39 -10.13 5.17
CA HIS A 14 -5.41 -9.13 4.80
C HIS A 14 -5.05 -8.45 3.47
N VAL A 15 -3.79 -8.03 3.32
CA VAL A 15 -3.30 -7.42 2.08
C VAL A 15 -3.40 -8.37 0.90
N ARG A 16 -3.00 -9.63 1.09
CA ARG A 16 -3.07 -10.65 0.03
C ARG A 16 -4.50 -10.85 -0.46
N ILE A 17 -5.45 -11.00 0.45
CA ILE A 17 -6.87 -11.18 0.10
C ILE A 17 -7.40 -9.97 -0.67
N ALA A 18 -7.05 -8.75 -0.24
CA ALA A 18 -7.46 -7.53 -0.94
C ALA A 18 -6.85 -7.42 -2.34
N ILE A 19 -5.56 -7.74 -2.51
CA ILE A 19 -4.90 -7.77 -3.82
C ILE A 19 -5.54 -8.80 -4.74
N GLU A 20 -5.80 -10.02 -4.23
CA GLU A 20 -6.43 -11.09 -5.01
C GLU A 20 -7.86 -10.71 -5.45
N GLU A 21 -8.61 -9.97 -4.62
CA GLU A 21 -9.95 -9.49 -4.93
C GLU A 21 -9.97 -8.37 -5.98
N ASP A 22 -9.07 -7.38 -5.86
CA ASP A 22 -9.07 -6.20 -6.73
C ASP A 22 -8.37 -6.45 -8.08
N ILE A 23 -7.23 -7.16 -8.07
CA ILE A 23 -6.41 -7.35 -9.27
C ILE A 23 -6.73 -8.69 -9.96
N GLY A 24 -7.00 -9.76 -9.22
CA GLY A 24 -7.27 -11.09 -9.78
C GLY A 24 -6.21 -11.53 -10.80
N SER A 25 -6.60 -11.62 -12.08
CA SER A 25 -5.72 -12.01 -13.19
C SER A 25 -4.86 -10.87 -13.77
N GLY A 26 -5.02 -9.63 -13.29
CA GLY A 26 -4.27 -8.45 -13.73
C GLY A 26 -5.14 -7.20 -13.93
N ASP A 27 -4.49 -6.04 -14.01
CA ASP A 27 -5.12 -4.74 -14.30
C ASP A 27 -4.98 -4.38 -15.79
N LEU A 28 -6.08 -4.48 -16.54
CA LEU A 28 -6.11 -4.19 -17.97
C LEU A 28 -5.90 -2.70 -18.31
N THR A 29 -6.24 -1.81 -17.38
CA THR A 29 -6.06 -0.36 -17.60
C THR A 29 -4.60 0.00 -17.39
N ALA A 30 -3.95 -0.56 -16.37
CA ALA A 30 -2.52 -0.41 -16.17
C ALA A 30 -1.70 -1.00 -17.34
N ALA A 31 -2.19 -2.08 -17.97
CA ALA A 31 -1.55 -2.69 -19.14
C ALA A 31 -1.49 -1.78 -20.40
N LEU A 32 -2.15 -0.62 -20.38
CA LEU A 32 -2.03 0.40 -21.44
C LEU A 32 -0.75 1.24 -21.30
N ILE A 33 -0.08 1.16 -20.15
CA ILE A 33 1.16 1.87 -19.85
C ILE A 33 2.34 0.93 -20.15
N SER A 34 3.47 1.48 -20.64
CA SER A 34 4.68 0.69 -20.86
C SER A 34 5.23 0.14 -19.56
N GLU A 35 5.67 -1.13 -19.56
CA GLU A 35 6.28 -1.81 -18.40
C GLU A 35 7.52 -1.10 -17.84
N ASP A 36 8.25 -0.35 -18.69
CA ASP A 36 9.44 0.40 -18.30
C ASP A 36 9.10 1.80 -17.72
N SER A 37 7.82 2.13 -17.61
CA SER A 37 7.39 3.45 -17.12
C SER A 37 7.65 3.60 -15.63
N GLN A 38 8.33 4.67 -15.27
CA GLN A 38 8.54 5.06 -13.87
C GLN A 38 7.73 6.31 -13.56
N SER A 39 7.19 6.36 -12.35
CA SER A 39 6.44 7.53 -11.87
C SER A 39 6.72 7.79 -10.40
N SER A 40 6.61 9.06 -10.02
CA SER A 40 6.62 9.50 -8.62
C SER A 40 5.22 9.96 -8.25
N VAL A 41 4.71 9.49 -7.12
CA VAL A 41 3.37 9.80 -6.64
C VAL A 41 3.39 10.28 -5.21
N GLN A 42 2.41 11.09 -4.83
CA GLN A 42 2.24 11.58 -3.46
C GLN A 42 0.82 11.29 -2.98
N VAL A 43 0.72 10.66 -1.80
CA VAL A 43 -0.55 10.48 -1.11
C VAL A 43 -0.83 11.72 -0.27
N ILE A 44 -2.01 12.33 -0.46
CA ILE A 44 -2.42 13.54 0.26
C ILE A 44 -3.71 13.29 1.05
N CYS A 45 -3.77 13.80 2.28
CA CYS A 45 -5.02 13.88 3.03
C CYS A 45 -5.73 15.19 2.68
N ARG A 46 -7.00 15.11 2.26
CA ARG A 46 -7.78 16.30 1.81
C ARG A 46 -8.66 16.89 2.89
N GLU A 47 -8.71 16.26 4.06
CA GLU A 47 -9.55 16.63 5.20
C GLU A 47 -8.76 16.44 6.49
N HIS A 48 -9.28 16.94 7.61
CA HIS A 48 -8.65 16.72 8.91
C HIS A 48 -8.85 15.27 9.35
N ALA A 49 -7.75 14.51 9.52
CA ALA A 49 -7.79 13.09 9.84
C ALA A 49 -6.65 12.68 10.78
N VAL A 50 -6.85 11.54 11.46
CA VAL A 50 -5.77 10.78 12.09
C VAL A 50 -5.35 9.72 11.10
N ILE A 51 -4.05 9.66 10.78
CA ILE A 51 -3.52 8.66 9.87
C ILE A 51 -3.23 7.37 10.64
N CYS A 52 -3.63 6.24 10.08
CA CYS A 52 -3.30 4.92 10.60
C CYS A 52 -3.14 3.91 9.45
N GLY A 53 -2.42 2.82 9.70
CA GLY A 53 -2.30 1.73 8.74
C GLY A 53 -1.06 1.79 7.85
N ILE A 54 -0.03 2.55 8.21
CA ILE A 54 1.26 2.57 7.49
C ILE A 54 1.79 1.14 7.25
N SER A 55 1.62 0.23 8.21
CA SER A 55 2.05 -1.17 8.07
C SER A 55 1.32 -1.92 6.96
N TRP A 56 0.03 -1.66 6.74
CA TRP A 56 -0.73 -2.25 5.63
C TRP A 56 -0.32 -1.63 4.31
N PHE A 57 -0.16 -0.31 4.25
CA PHE A 57 0.27 0.39 3.03
C PHE A 57 1.62 -0.15 2.53
N ASN A 58 2.60 -0.25 3.43
CA ASN A 58 3.93 -0.79 3.07
C ASN A 58 3.84 -2.24 2.58
N GLU A 59 3.01 -3.06 3.22
CA GLU A 59 2.83 -4.47 2.86
C GLU A 59 2.17 -4.64 1.48
N VAL A 60 1.22 -3.76 1.10
CA VAL A 60 0.63 -3.75 -0.26
C VAL A 60 1.72 -3.61 -1.32
N PHE A 61 2.54 -2.57 -1.21
CA PHE A 61 3.61 -2.35 -2.19
C PHE A 61 4.68 -3.43 -2.13
N ARG A 62 4.99 -4.00 -0.95
CA ARG A 62 5.89 -5.14 -0.84
C ARG A 62 5.39 -6.36 -1.62
N GLN A 63 4.09 -6.64 -1.61
CA GLN A 63 3.50 -7.76 -2.35
C GLN A 63 3.37 -7.48 -3.85
N LEU A 64 3.14 -6.22 -4.26
CA LEU A 64 2.97 -5.81 -5.66
C LEU A 64 4.28 -5.61 -6.45
N GLY A 65 5.43 -6.01 -5.91
CA GLY A 65 6.73 -5.91 -6.59
C GLY A 65 7.69 -4.86 -6.00
N GLY A 66 7.28 -4.18 -4.93
CA GLY A 66 8.08 -3.20 -4.21
C GLY A 66 7.99 -1.79 -4.78
N LEU A 67 8.58 -0.85 -4.04
CA LEU A 67 8.85 0.51 -4.49
C LEU A 67 10.32 0.82 -4.19
N ASP A 68 10.94 1.66 -5.01
CA ASP A 68 12.31 2.11 -4.77
C ASP A 68 12.43 2.85 -3.44
N VAL A 69 11.48 3.75 -3.15
CA VAL A 69 11.41 4.55 -1.93
C VAL A 69 9.95 4.83 -1.56
N ILE A 70 9.63 4.75 -0.26
CA ILE A 70 8.42 5.35 0.33
C ILE A 70 8.88 6.35 1.39
N ASP A 71 8.62 7.63 1.18
CA ASP A 71 8.94 8.70 2.13
C ASP A 71 7.69 9.10 2.93
N TRP A 72 7.64 8.68 4.19
CA TRP A 72 6.53 8.97 5.09
C TRP A 72 6.72 10.31 5.79
N SER A 73 5.86 11.28 5.49
CA SER A 73 5.83 12.58 6.19
C SER A 73 5.10 12.52 7.54
N VAL A 74 4.50 11.39 7.90
CA VAL A 74 3.68 11.19 9.11
C VAL A 74 3.94 9.80 9.70
N VAL A 75 3.55 9.62 10.96
CA VAL A 75 3.49 8.32 11.64
C VAL A 75 2.04 8.00 12.00
N ASP A 76 1.72 6.73 12.25
CA ASP A 76 0.39 6.34 12.73
C ASP A 76 0.07 7.02 14.08
N GLY A 77 -1.13 7.62 14.18
CA GLY A 77 -1.68 8.21 15.42
C GLY A 77 -1.86 9.72 15.43
#